data_AF-A0A453R715-F1
#
_entry.id   AF-A0A453R715-F1
#
_cell.length_a   1.000
_cell.length_b   1.000
_cell.length_c   1.000
_cell.angle_alpha   90.00
_cell.angle_beta   90.00
_cell.angle_gamma   90.00
#
_symmetry.space_group_name_H-M   'P 1'
#
loop_
_entity.id
_entity.type
_entity.pdbx_description
1 polymer ?
#
loop_
_entity_poly.entity_id
_entity_poly.type
_entity_poly.pdbx_seq_one_letter_code
_entity_poly.pdbx_strand_id
1 'polypeptide(L)'
;MEEFEVPDFPVPAVGNTATFRGFFQWPGVEKEQQDVLDAEATADGLLVNTFRGIESVFVDAYAAALGRRTWAVGPTCASSLGDADAKAGRGNRADVDAGHVVSWLDARPPASVLYISFGSIAKLPAKQVAELARGLEASGRPFVWAIKEAKADAAVQALLDDEGFEERVKDRGLLVRGWAPQVTILSHPAVGGFLTHCGWNATLEAISHGVPALTWPNFADQFCSEQLLVDVLGVGVRSGVKLPVMNVPAEAEGVQVTSGDVEKVVAELMDDGPEGAARRSRAKKLAAEASAAMEEGGSSYADLEDMIRHVSELSRTRSHEYGWGTSSTSLLSAAAELGVGSKSGAKKMEADAALSVHS
;
A
#
# COMPACT_ATOMS: atom_id res chain seq x y z
N MET A 1 16.61 14.81 15.86
CA MET A 1 17.53 13.70 15.52
C MET A 1 18.37 14.16 14.35
N GLU A 2 19.64 13.79 14.31
CA GLU A 2 20.54 14.19 13.22
C GLU A 2 20.18 13.44 11.94
N GLU A 3 20.17 14.16 10.82
CA GLU A 3 19.95 13.58 9.50
C GLU A 3 21.25 12.99 8.95
N PHE A 4 21.14 11.89 8.21
CA PHE A 4 22.24 11.28 7.49
C PHE A 4 21.78 10.87 6.09
N GLU A 5 22.73 10.86 5.17
CA GLU A 5 22.56 10.28 3.83
C GLU A 5 23.04 8.83 3.86
N VAL A 6 22.27 7.92 3.24
CA VAL A 6 22.65 6.51 3.13
C VAL A 6 23.79 6.40 2.10
N PRO A 7 24.99 5.98 2.51
CA PRO A 7 26.12 5.86 1.60
C PRO A 7 25.85 4.76 0.56
N ASP A 8 26.32 4.99 -0.67
CA ASP A 8 26.24 4.03 -1.77
C ASP A 8 24.82 3.54 -2.12
N PHE A 9 23.78 4.29 -1.71
CA PHE A 9 22.40 3.98 -2.08
C PHE A 9 22.13 4.34 -3.54
N PRO A 10 21.28 3.60 -4.28
CA PRO A 10 21.07 3.84 -5.71
C PRO A 10 20.55 5.23 -6.09
N VAL A 11 19.96 5.95 -5.13
CA VAL A 11 19.49 7.33 -5.25
C VAL A 11 19.84 8.08 -3.96
N PRO A 12 19.91 9.42 -3.96
CA PRO A 12 20.05 10.18 -2.72
C PRO A 12 18.93 9.83 -1.75
N ALA A 13 19.29 9.26 -0.60
CA ALA A 13 18.35 8.88 0.45
C ALA A 13 18.79 9.52 1.77
N VAL A 14 18.07 10.58 2.15
CA VAL A 14 18.35 11.37 3.36
C VAL A 14 17.25 11.11 4.38
N GLY A 15 17.62 10.85 5.62
CA GLY A 15 16.65 10.60 6.68
C GLY A 15 17.33 10.63 8.03
N ASN A 16 16.66 10.13 9.06
CA ASN A 16 17.24 10.02 10.39
C ASN A 16 16.89 8.67 11.01
N THR A 17 17.46 8.39 12.19
CA THR A 17 17.29 7.10 12.87
C THR A 17 15.88 6.80 13.33
N ALA A 18 14.92 7.73 13.24
CA ALA A 18 13.50 7.44 13.45
C ALA A 18 12.75 7.18 12.14
N THR A 19 13.07 7.87 11.05
CA THR A 19 12.37 7.71 9.76
C THR A 19 12.91 6.53 8.95
N PHE A 20 14.19 6.17 9.10
CA PHE A 20 14.76 4.94 8.56
C PHE A 20 14.71 3.80 9.56
N ARG A 21 13.49 3.35 9.88
CA ARG A 21 13.26 2.15 10.70
C ARG A 21 12.33 1.18 9.96
N GLY A 22 12.77 -0.06 9.80
CA GLY A 22 11.92 -1.15 9.33
C GLY A 22 10.96 -1.66 10.43
N PHE A 23 10.16 -2.66 10.07
CA PHE A 23 9.41 -3.45 11.05
C PHE A 23 10.36 -4.11 12.07
N PHE A 24 9.94 -4.18 13.32
CA PHE A 24 10.70 -4.73 14.46
C PHE A 24 12.01 -3.99 14.80
N GLN A 25 12.17 -2.75 14.38
CA GLN A 25 13.33 -1.92 14.74
C GLN A 25 12.97 -0.92 15.85
N TRP A 26 12.39 -1.38 16.96
CA TRP A 26 12.10 -0.54 18.13
C TRP A 26 12.49 -1.25 19.44
N PRO A 27 12.64 -0.52 20.57
CA PRO A 27 13.03 -1.14 21.82
C PRO A 27 12.04 -2.22 22.27
N GLY A 28 12.54 -3.38 22.69
CA GLY A 28 11.75 -4.49 23.21
C GLY A 28 11.32 -5.54 22.18
N VAL A 29 11.79 -5.44 20.93
CA VAL A 29 11.59 -6.44 19.87
C VAL A 29 12.91 -6.91 19.25
N GLU A 30 14.00 -6.85 20.02
CA GLU A 30 15.35 -7.20 19.55
C GLU A 30 15.43 -8.67 19.13
N LYS A 31 14.64 -9.56 19.75
CA LYS A 31 14.56 -10.96 19.36
C LYS A 31 13.94 -11.10 17.97
N GLU A 32 12.81 -10.45 17.71
CA GLU A 32 12.14 -10.46 16.42
C GLU A 32 13.04 -9.87 15.34
N GLN A 33 13.78 -8.79 15.65
CA GLN A 33 14.78 -8.23 14.76
C GLN A 33 15.85 -9.25 14.39
N GLN A 34 16.41 -9.96 15.37
CA GLN A 34 17.41 -10.99 15.14
C GLN A 34 16.84 -12.17 14.34
N ASP A 35 15.63 -12.63 14.67
CA ASP A 35 14.96 -13.73 13.98
C ASP A 35 14.73 -13.38 12.49
N VAL A 36 14.38 -12.13 12.16
CA VAL A 36 14.24 -11.65 10.78
C VAL A 36 15.59 -11.66 10.05
N LEU A 37 16.64 -11.11 10.67
CA LEU A 37 17.97 -11.08 10.07
C LEU A 37 18.52 -12.50 9.84
N ASP A 38 18.31 -13.41 10.78
CA ASP A 38 18.72 -14.81 10.66
C ASP A 38 17.93 -15.54 9.57
N ALA A 39 16.61 -15.28 9.46
CA ALA A 39 15.79 -15.83 8.39
C ALA A 39 16.24 -15.32 7.01
N GLU A 40 16.48 -14.02 6.86
CA GLU A 40 17.00 -13.44 5.61
C GLU A 40 18.39 -13.99 5.26
N ALA A 41 19.27 -14.11 6.27
CA ALA A 41 20.62 -14.61 6.11
C ALA A 41 20.67 -16.11 5.80
N THR A 42 19.63 -16.89 6.10
CA THR A 42 19.59 -18.34 5.86
C THR A 42 18.64 -18.77 4.74
N ALA A 43 17.82 -17.86 4.22
CA ALA A 43 16.89 -18.15 3.12
C ALA A 43 17.61 -18.48 1.81
N ASP A 44 17.05 -19.44 1.05
CA ASP A 44 17.55 -19.78 -0.30
C ASP A 44 17.39 -18.62 -1.30
N GLY A 45 16.43 -17.72 -1.04
CA GLY A 45 16.24 -16.45 -1.72
C GLY A 45 15.04 -15.70 -1.16
N LEU A 46 14.80 -14.48 -1.66
CA LEU A 46 13.78 -13.57 -1.13
C LEU A 46 12.69 -13.27 -2.16
N LEU A 47 11.44 -13.38 -1.73
CA LEU A 47 10.28 -12.92 -2.50
C LEU A 47 9.87 -11.54 -2.01
N VAL A 48 9.84 -10.57 -2.92
CA VAL A 48 9.48 -9.19 -2.60
C VAL A 48 8.23 -8.84 -3.40
N ASN A 49 7.18 -8.38 -2.70
CA ASN A 49 5.98 -7.88 -3.35
C ASN A 49 6.25 -6.49 -3.93
N THR A 50 6.97 -6.44 -5.05
CA THR A 50 7.24 -5.24 -5.84
C THR A 50 7.39 -5.64 -7.31
N PHE A 51 7.56 -4.68 -8.21
CA PHE A 51 7.85 -4.93 -9.61
C PHE A 51 8.98 -4.06 -10.12
N ARG A 52 9.67 -4.55 -11.15
CA ARG A 52 10.88 -3.92 -11.70
C ARG A 52 10.64 -2.50 -12.22
N GLY A 53 9.42 -2.17 -12.63
CA GLY A 53 9.05 -0.83 -13.12
C GLY A 53 9.19 0.28 -12.07
N ILE A 54 9.06 -0.04 -10.78
CA ILE A 54 9.22 0.96 -9.70
C ILE A 54 10.51 0.81 -8.90
N GLU A 55 11.08 -0.40 -8.81
CA GLU A 55 12.20 -0.66 -7.89
C GLU A 55 13.35 -1.50 -8.48
N SER A 56 13.49 -1.60 -9.81
CA SER A 56 14.53 -2.43 -10.46
C SER A 56 15.92 -2.28 -9.84
N VAL A 57 16.42 -1.04 -9.73
CA VAL A 57 17.76 -0.77 -9.20
C VAL A 57 17.90 -1.15 -7.73
N PHE A 58 16.85 -1.01 -6.92
CA PHE A 58 16.85 -1.39 -5.51
C PHE A 58 16.82 -2.91 -5.35
N VAL A 59 16.02 -3.61 -6.14
CA VAL A 59 15.96 -5.07 -6.15
C VAL A 59 17.33 -5.67 -6.52
N ASP A 60 17.98 -5.12 -7.55
CA ASP A 60 19.31 -5.58 -7.98
C ASP A 60 20.39 -5.28 -6.93
N ALA A 61 20.40 -4.07 -6.37
CA ALA A 61 21.32 -3.70 -5.31
C ALA A 61 21.13 -4.57 -4.05
N TYR A 62 19.89 -4.86 -3.69
CA TYR A 62 19.57 -5.70 -2.53
C TYR A 62 20.00 -7.16 -2.75
N ALA A 63 19.72 -7.73 -3.92
CA ALA A 63 20.18 -9.06 -4.31
C ALA A 63 21.71 -9.17 -4.26
N ALA A 64 22.41 -8.15 -4.78
CA ALA A 64 23.87 -8.09 -4.77
C ALA A 64 24.44 -7.96 -3.35
N ALA A 65 23.85 -7.10 -2.52
CA ALA A 65 24.27 -6.90 -1.13
C ALA A 65 24.12 -8.18 -0.28
N LEU A 66 23.04 -8.94 -0.51
CA LEU A 66 22.81 -10.20 0.19
C LEU A 66 23.54 -11.39 -0.43
N GLY A 67 24.02 -11.27 -1.67
CA GLY A 67 24.57 -12.39 -2.44
C GLY A 67 23.55 -13.50 -2.67
N ARG A 68 22.26 -13.15 -2.75
CA ARG A 68 21.13 -14.10 -2.83
C ARG A 68 20.20 -13.73 -3.97
N ARG A 69 19.41 -14.72 -4.42
CA ARG A 69 18.35 -14.46 -5.38
C ARG A 69 17.24 -13.64 -4.73
N THR A 70 16.75 -12.65 -5.45
CA THR A 70 15.61 -11.82 -5.05
C THR A 70 14.67 -11.72 -6.22
N TRP A 71 13.40 -12.07 -6.00
CA TRP A 71 12.36 -12.10 -7.02
C TRP A 71 11.31 -11.03 -6.72
N ALA A 72 11.06 -10.15 -7.68
CA ALA A 72 10.06 -9.10 -7.60
C ALA A 72 8.73 -9.62 -8.19
N VAL A 73 7.87 -10.16 -7.33
CA VAL A 73 6.66 -10.92 -7.74
C VAL A 73 5.35 -10.13 -7.61
N GLY A 74 5.45 -8.83 -7.41
CA GLY A 74 4.30 -7.92 -7.26
C GLY A 74 3.93 -7.18 -8.55
N PRO A 75 2.96 -6.26 -8.51
CA PRO A 75 2.09 -6.01 -7.37
C PRO A 75 1.02 -7.09 -7.24
N THR A 76 1.02 -7.83 -6.14
CA THR A 76 0.05 -8.93 -5.92
C THR A 76 -1.41 -8.44 -5.85
N CYS A 77 -1.63 -7.15 -5.55
CA CYS A 77 -2.95 -6.52 -5.59
C CYS A 77 -3.49 -6.32 -7.02
N ALA A 78 -2.64 -6.35 -8.05
CA ALA A 78 -3.05 -6.17 -9.44
C ALA A 78 -3.70 -7.42 -10.05
N SER A 79 -3.50 -8.60 -9.44
CA SER A 79 -4.10 -9.86 -9.89
C SER A 79 -5.64 -9.85 -9.90
N SER A 80 -6.27 -8.92 -9.18
CA SER A 80 -7.73 -8.78 -9.06
C SER A 80 -8.31 -7.60 -9.84
N LEU A 81 -7.54 -6.93 -10.71
CA LEU A 81 -7.98 -5.69 -11.40
C LEU A 81 -9.20 -5.86 -12.31
N GLY A 82 -9.53 -7.08 -12.75
CA GLY A 82 -10.66 -7.35 -13.63
C GLY A 82 -11.96 -7.76 -12.93
N ASP A 83 -11.93 -8.12 -11.65
CA ASP A 83 -13.05 -8.76 -10.95
C ASP A 83 -13.62 -7.85 -9.85
N ALA A 84 -14.86 -7.38 -10.05
CA ALA A 84 -15.53 -6.47 -9.12
C ALA A 84 -15.82 -7.11 -7.74
N ASP A 85 -16.14 -8.40 -7.70
CA ASP A 85 -16.42 -9.11 -6.45
C ASP A 85 -15.12 -9.34 -5.69
N ALA A 86 -14.03 -9.70 -6.39
CA ALA A 86 -12.71 -9.82 -5.79
C ALA A 86 -12.22 -8.48 -5.21
N LYS A 87 -12.47 -7.36 -5.90
CA LYS A 87 -12.14 -6.01 -5.40
C LYS A 87 -12.93 -5.64 -4.15
N ALA A 88 -14.25 -5.91 -4.15
CA ALA A 88 -15.12 -5.60 -3.02
C ALA A 88 -14.81 -6.47 -1.79
N GLY A 89 -14.37 -7.72 -2.00
CA GLY A 89 -13.99 -8.66 -0.95
C GLY A 89 -12.55 -8.50 -0.43
N ARG A 90 -11.72 -7.64 -1.06
CA ARG A 90 -10.31 -7.49 -0.67
C ARG A 90 -10.17 -6.63 0.60
N GLY A 91 -9.55 -7.22 1.62
CA GLY A 91 -9.36 -6.59 2.94
C GLY A 91 -10.46 -6.99 3.92
N ASN A 92 -10.69 -6.17 4.94
CA ASN A 92 -11.78 -6.42 5.89
C ASN A 92 -13.15 -6.18 5.24
N ARG A 93 -14.20 -6.77 5.82
CA ARG A 93 -15.57 -6.44 5.44
C ARG A 93 -15.81 -4.95 5.63
N ALA A 94 -16.30 -4.27 4.60
CA ALA A 94 -16.64 -2.86 4.66
C ALA A 94 -17.77 -2.61 5.67
N ASP A 95 -17.67 -1.49 6.38
CA ASP A 95 -18.67 -0.97 7.31
C ASP A 95 -19.72 -0.10 6.62
N VAL A 96 -19.63 0.00 5.30
CA VAL A 96 -20.55 0.71 4.42
C VAL A 96 -20.86 -0.18 3.23
N ASP A 97 -22.07 -0.05 2.69
CA ASP A 97 -22.42 -0.68 1.43
C ASP A 97 -21.55 -0.14 0.29
N ALA A 98 -20.88 -1.03 -0.45
CA ALA A 98 -20.01 -0.63 -1.55
C ALA A 98 -20.80 0.05 -2.68
N GLY A 99 -22.06 -0.36 -2.91
CA GLY A 99 -22.95 0.27 -3.89
C GLY A 99 -23.26 1.72 -3.55
N HIS A 100 -23.48 2.02 -2.27
CA HIS A 100 -23.67 3.39 -1.80
C HIS A 100 -22.43 4.27 -2.05
N VAL A 101 -21.23 3.76 -1.75
CA VAL A 101 -19.97 4.48 -2.01
C VAL A 101 -19.79 4.74 -3.51
N VAL A 102 -20.02 3.72 -4.35
CA VAL A 102 -19.92 3.85 -5.81
C VAL A 102 -20.93 4.87 -6.34
N SER A 103 -22.19 4.81 -5.93
CA SER A 103 -23.20 5.77 -6.38
C SER A 103 -22.86 7.22 -5.99
N TRP A 104 -22.24 7.42 -4.83
CA TRP A 104 -21.77 8.73 -4.42
C TRP A 104 -20.62 9.23 -5.30
N LEU A 105 -19.68 8.34 -5.64
CA LEU A 105 -18.54 8.62 -6.53
C LEU A 105 -18.98 8.87 -7.99
N ASP A 106 -19.98 8.14 -8.49
CA ASP A 106 -20.56 8.33 -9.84
C ASP A 106 -21.10 9.75 -10.05
N ALA A 107 -21.56 10.39 -8.97
CA ALA A 107 -22.07 11.75 -8.97
C ALA A 107 -20.97 12.81 -8.87
N ARG A 108 -19.69 12.47 -9.09
CA ARG A 108 -18.55 13.40 -9.01
C ARG A 108 -17.77 13.43 -10.32
N PRO A 109 -17.18 14.60 -10.70
CA PRO A 109 -16.32 14.67 -11.87
C PRO A 109 -15.13 13.71 -11.77
N PRO A 110 -14.61 13.23 -12.91
CA PRO A 110 -13.37 12.47 -12.96
C PRO A 110 -12.22 13.18 -12.23
N ALA A 111 -11.41 12.41 -11.50
CA ALA A 111 -10.25 12.87 -10.75
C ALA A 111 -10.48 14.03 -9.77
N SER A 112 -11.72 14.22 -9.29
CA SER A 112 -12.08 15.29 -8.35
C SER A 112 -12.07 14.90 -6.87
N VAL A 113 -12.14 13.60 -6.57
CA VAL A 113 -12.33 13.08 -5.21
C VAL A 113 -11.00 12.69 -4.59
N LEU A 114 -10.77 13.14 -3.36
CA LEU A 114 -9.70 12.64 -2.50
C LEU A 114 -10.21 11.45 -1.68
N TYR A 115 -9.56 10.30 -1.76
CA TYR A 115 -9.78 9.21 -0.82
C TYR A 115 -8.82 9.34 0.36
N ILE A 116 -9.28 9.08 1.59
CA ILE A 116 -8.47 9.16 2.81
C ILE A 116 -8.60 7.85 3.60
N SER A 117 -7.47 7.18 3.84
CA SER A 117 -7.39 5.98 4.67
C SER A 117 -6.00 5.78 5.27
N PHE A 118 -5.96 5.54 6.58
CA PHE A 118 -4.73 5.21 7.33
C PHE A 118 -4.55 3.69 7.51
N GLY A 119 -5.24 2.89 6.69
CA GLY A 119 -5.15 1.42 6.74
C GLY A 119 -5.69 0.81 8.04
N SER A 120 -5.39 -0.45 8.29
CA SER A 120 -5.92 -1.21 9.43
C SER A 120 -5.22 -0.88 10.74
N ILE A 121 -3.91 -0.62 10.72
CA ILE A 121 -3.08 -0.52 11.93
C ILE A 121 -2.95 0.93 12.42
N ALA A 122 -2.47 1.84 11.56
CA ALA A 122 -2.12 3.22 11.94
C ALA A 122 -3.32 4.02 12.46
N LYS A 123 -3.28 4.47 13.72
CA LYS A 123 -4.30 5.36 14.30
C LYS A 123 -3.77 6.78 14.42
N LEU A 124 -4.64 7.76 14.19
CA LEU A 124 -4.32 9.16 14.46
C LEU A 124 -4.82 9.59 15.85
N PRO A 125 -4.04 10.41 16.59
CA PRO A 125 -4.55 11.06 17.78
C PRO A 125 -5.77 11.94 17.47
N ALA A 126 -6.76 12.01 18.36
CA ALA A 126 -7.99 12.78 18.15
C ALA A 126 -7.74 14.25 17.75
N LYS A 127 -6.71 14.89 18.34
CA LYS A 127 -6.31 16.26 17.96
C LYS A 127 -5.81 16.37 16.52
N GLN A 128 -5.07 15.36 16.03
CA GLN A 128 -4.63 15.31 14.64
C GLN A 128 -5.80 15.02 13.69
N VAL A 129 -6.78 14.20 14.11
CA VAL A 129 -8.04 13.99 13.38
C VAL A 129 -8.83 15.29 13.25
N ALA A 130 -8.87 16.12 14.30
CA ALA A 130 -9.53 17.43 14.26
C ALA A 130 -8.85 18.40 13.27
N GLU A 131 -7.52 18.45 13.23
CA GLU A 131 -6.80 19.26 12.24
C GLU A 131 -7.02 18.76 10.81
N LEU A 132 -7.05 17.44 10.60
CA LEU A 132 -7.37 16.84 9.31
C LEU A 132 -8.80 17.19 8.87
N ALA A 133 -9.78 17.07 9.75
CA ALA A 133 -11.17 17.43 9.47
C ALA A 133 -11.30 18.90 9.05
N ARG A 134 -10.71 19.82 9.83
CA ARG A 134 -10.72 21.26 9.53
C ARG A 134 -10.06 21.59 8.19
N GLY A 135 -8.90 20.98 7.89
CA GLY A 135 -8.20 21.18 6.62
C GLY A 135 -8.96 20.62 5.42
N LEU A 136 -9.60 19.45 5.56
CA LEU A 136 -10.47 18.88 4.54
C LEU A 136 -11.69 19.79 4.29
N GLU A 137 -12.32 20.29 5.36
CA GLU A 137 -13.44 21.22 5.27
C GLU A 137 -13.06 22.49 4.48
N ALA A 138 -11.91 23.08 4.82
CA ALA A 138 -11.36 24.28 4.20
C ALA A 138 -10.94 24.07 2.73
N SER A 139 -10.42 22.89 2.39
CA SER A 139 -9.98 22.57 1.02
C SER A 139 -11.11 22.66 -0.02
N GLY A 140 -12.36 22.50 0.41
CA GLY A 140 -13.53 22.48 -0.48
C GLY A 140 -13.56 21.32 -1.48
N ARG A 141 -12.57 20.41 -1.47
CA ARG A 141 -12.50 19.28 -2.39
C ARG A 141 -13.49 18.17 -1.97
N PRO A 142 -14.12 17.48 -2.92
CA PRO A 142 -14.87 16.28 -2.60
C PRO A 142 -13.96 15.19 -2.01
N PHE A 143 -14.45 14.46 -1.00
CA PHE A 143 -13.65 13.41 -0.37
C PHE A 143 -14.48 12.22 0.14
N VAL A 144 -13.83 11.06 0.20
CA VAL A 144 -14.30 9.88 0.92
C VAL A 144 -13.29 9.59 2.03
N TRP A 145 -13.72 9.57 3.29
CA TRP A 145 -12.82 9.36 4.43
C TRP A 145 -13.22 8.13 5.24
N ALA A 146 -12.34 7.13 5.25
CA ALA A 146 -12.44 5.99 6.17
C ALA A 146 -11.89 6.37 7.55
N ILE A 147 -12.78 6.51 8.53
CA ILE A 147 -12.47 6.99 9.90
C ILE A 147 -12.69 5.84 10.89
N LYS A 148 -11.66 5.05 11.16
CA LYS A 148 -11.79 3.93 12.11
C LYS A 148 -11.84 4.39 13.55
N GLU A 149 -11.26 5.55 13.87
CA GLU A 149 -11.28 6.18 15.19
C GLU A 149 -12.72 6.48 15.62
N ALA A 150 -13.63 6.78 14.68
CA ALA A 150 -15.05 7.02 14.95
C ALA A 150 -15.77 5.84 15.61
N LYS A 151 -15.19 4.63 15.60
CA LYS A 151 -15.75 3.45 16.29
C LYS A 151 -15.36 3.35 17.77
N ALA A 152 -14.27 3.98 18.19
CA ALA A 152 -13.66 3.70 19.50
C ALA A 152 -13.22 4.96 20.28
N ASP A 153 -13.09 6.11 19.62
CA ASP A 153 -12.63 7.36 20.24
C ASP A 153 -13.81 8.34 20.40
N ALA A 154 -14.16 8.63 21.66
CA ALA A 154 -15.28 9.52 21.99
C ALA A 154 -15.05 10.97 21.55
N ALA A 155 -13.80 11.45 21.54
CA ALA A 155 -13.50 12.81 21.07
C ALA A 155 -13.66 12.91 19.56
N VAL A 156 -13.30 11.85 18.82
CA VAL A 156 -13.58 11.79 17.37
C VAL A 156 -15.07 11.71 17.10
N GLN A 157 -15.84 10.93 17.86
CA GLN A 157 -17.30 10.90 17.72
C GLN A 157 -17.93 12.28 17.97
N ALA A 158 -17.55 12.96 19.06
CA ALA A 158 -18.02 14.30 19.36
C ALA A 158 -17.67 15.32 18.25
N LEU A 159 -16.47 15.23 17.66
CA LEU A 159 -16.09 16.07 16.51
C LEU A 159 -17.01 15.84 15.30
N LEU A 160 -17.32 14.58 14.98
CA LEU A 160 -18.13 14.25 13.81
C LEU A 160 -19.60 14.63 14.01
N ASP A 161 -20.15 14.32 15.18
CA ASP A 161 -21.56 14.41 15.53
C ASP A 161 -21.91 15.75 16.20
N ASP A 162 -21.39 15.98 17.42
CA ASP A 162 -21.80 17.08 18.29
C ASP A 162 -21.26 18.43 17.79
N GLU A 163 -20.02 18.46 17.32
CA GLU A 163 -19.43 19.65 16.69
C GLU A 163 -19.93 19.82 15.25
N GLY A 164 -20.65 18.86 14.68
CA GLY A 164 -21.37 18.98 13.41
C GLY A 164 -20.51 18.95 12.16
N PHE A 165 -19.32 18.35 12.19
CA PHE A 165 -18.45 18.25 11.01
C PHE A 165 -19.14 17.50 9.86
N GLU A 166 -19.77 16.36 10.12
CA GLU A 166 -20.42 15.55 9.08
C GLU A 166 -21.52 16.35 8.35
N GLU A 167 -22.31 17.11 9.11
CA GLU A 167 -23.37 17.97 8.56
C GLU A 167 -22.83 19.11 7.69
N ARG A 168 -21.68 19.71 8.05
CA ARG A 168 -21.06 20.80 7.27
C ARG A 168 -20.43 20.35 5.95
N VAL A 169 -20.06 19.07 5.85
CA VAL A 169 -19.39 18.52 4.66
C VAL A 169 -20.27 17.60 3.84
N LYS A 170 -21.49 17.25 4.26
CA LYS A 170 -22.34 16.23 3.62
C LYS A 170 -22.57 16.36 2.11
N ASP A 171 -22.45 17.56 1.55
CA ASP A 171 -22.56 17.81 0.11
C ASP A 171 -21.34 17.30 -0.67
N ARG A 172 -20.17 17.28 -0.04
CA ARG A 172 -18.86 17.01 -0.67
C ARG A 172 -18.03 15.93 0.03
N GLY A 173 -18.36 15.55 1.25
CA GLY A 173 -17.69 14.53 2.04
C GLY A 173 -18.59 13.32 2.28
N LEU A 174 -18.05 12.12 2.07
CA LEU A 174 -18.65 10.85 2.49
C LEU A 174 -17.79 10.25 3.60
N LEU A 175 -18.35 10.14 4.81
CA LEU A 175 -17.66 9.56 5.96
C LEU A 175 -18.00 8.08 6.08
N VAL A 176 -16.97 7.23 6.11
CA VAL A 176 -17.10 5.79 6.34
C VAL A 176 -16.54 5.50 7.73
N ARG A 177 -17.43 5.29 8.71
CA ARG A 177 -17.05 5.00 10.10
C ARG A 177 -16.55 3.57 10.24
N GLY A 178 -15.25 3.36 10.03
CA GLY A 178 -14.60 2.05 10.03
C GLY A 178 -13.89 1.74 8.71
N TRP A 179 -14.15 0.55 8.17
CA TRP A 179 -13.51 0.03 6.97
C TRP A 179 -14.28 0.40 5.70
N ALA A 180 -13.56 0.89 4.69
CA ALA A 180 -14.10 1.22 3.37
C ALA A 180 -13.66 0.20 2.31
N PRO A 181 -14.42 0.01 1.21
CA PRO A 181 -14.01 -0.86 0.11
C PRO A 181 -12.90 -0.17 -0.71
N GLN A 182 -11.68 -0.16 -0.16
CA GLN A 182 -10.55 0.65 -0.64
C GLN A 182 -10.22 0.41 -2.11
N VAL A 183 -10.13 -0.85 -2.55
CA VAL A 183 -9.83 -1.17 -3.96
C VAL A 183 -10.93 -0.69 -4.88
N THR A 184 -12.20 -0.84 -4.49
CA THR A 184 -13.35 -0.31 -5.23
C THR A 184 -13.24 1.21 -5.39
N ILE A 185 -12.94 1.93 -4.30
CA ILE A 185 -12.77 3.39 -4.31
C ILE A 185 -11.61 3.79 -5.22
N LEU A 186 -10.42 3.22 -5.01
CA LEU A 186 -9.21 3.55 -5.80
C LEU A 186 -9.37 3.23 -7.29
N SER A 187 -10.18 2.23 -7.63
CA SER A 187 -10.49 1.88 -9.03
C SER A 187 -11.47 2.83 -9.71
N HIS A 188 -12.13 3.72 -8.97
CA HIS A 188 -13.18 4.57 -9.49
C HIS A 188 -12.60 5.81 -10.22
N PRO A 189 -13.09 6.16 -11.44
CA PRO A 189 -12.56 7.29 -12.22
C PRO A 189 -12.66 8.66 -11.54
N ALA A 190 -13.61 8.84 -10.62
CA ALA A 190 -13.77 10.06 -9.84
C ALA A 190 -12.62 10.30 -8.84
N VAL A 191 -11.88 9.26 -8.44
CA VAL A 191 -10.77 9.40 -7.48
C VAL A 191 -9.55 9.98 -8.18
N GLY A 192 -9.14 11.17 -7.72
CA GLY A 192 -7.99 11.91 -8.25
C GLY A 192 -6.76 11.86 -7.36
N GLY A 193 -6.92 11.44 -6.10
CA GLY A 193 -5.85 11.38 -5.14
C GLY A 193 -6.17 10.47 -3.96
N PHE A 194 -5.12 10.01 -3.27
CA PHE A 194 -5.22 9.15 -2.10
C PHE A 194 -4.33 9.65 -0.96
N LEU A 195 -4.93 10.15 0.12
CA LEU A 195 -4.24 10.36 1.38
C LEU A 195 -4.06 9.01 2.09
N THR A 196 -2.80 8.58 2.18
CA THR A 196 -2.42 7.28 2.69
C THR A 196 -1.34 7.37 3.75
N HIS A 197 -1.38 6.45 4.70
CA HIS A 197 -0.31 6.20 5.66
C HIS A 197 0.99 5.63 5.03
N CYS A 198 1.01 5.42 3.71
CA CYS A 198 2.16 4.87 2.98
C CYS A 198 2.54 3.43 3.35
N GLY A 199 1.66 2.66 3.98
CA GLY A 199 1.88 1.21 4.13
C GLY A 199 1.95 0.55 2.76
N TRP A 200 2.88 -0.39 2.58
CA TRP A 200 3.27 -0.88 1.26
C TRP A 200 2.12 -1.45 0.42
N ASN A 201 1.17 -2.15 1.04
CA ASN A 201 -0.04 -2.62 0.35
C ASN A 201 -0.88 -1.46 -0.22
N ALA A 202 -1.11 -0.41 0.57
CA ALA A 202 -1.86 0.76 0.13
C ALA A 202 -1.09 1.54 -0.95
N THR A 203 0.24 1.60 -0.84
CA THR A 203 1.13 2.19 -1.84
C THR A 203 1.01 1.46 -3.19
N LEU A 204 1.11 0.13 -3.21
CA LEU A 204 0.97 -0.67 -4.43
C LEU A 204 -0.44 -0.58 -5.01
N GLU A 205 -1.49 -0.51 -4.18
CA GLU A 205 -2.86 -0.31 -4.66
C GLU A 205 -3.04 1.05 -5.33
N ALA A 206 -2.46 2.12 -4.76
CA ALA A 206 -2.48 3.45 -5.36
C ALA A 206 -1.77 3.45 -6.73
N ILE A 207 -0.57 2.87 -6.79
CA ILE A 207 0.23 2.74 -8.01
C ILE A 207 -0.53 1.93 -9.07
N SER A 208 -1.08 0.77 -8.69
CA SER A 208 -1.78 -0.14 -9.61
C SER A 208 -3.05 0.47 -10.21
N HIS A 209 -3.68 1.43 -9.54
CA HIS A 209 -4.84 2.17 -10.07
C HIS A 209 -4.47 3.54 -10.65
N GLY A 210 -3.19 3.91 -10.61
CA GLY A 210 -2.66 5.17 -11.12
C GLY A 210 -3.26 6.38 -10.42
N VAL A 211 -3.35 6.31 -9.09
CA VAL A 211 -3.84 7.36 -8.21
C VAL A 211 -2.63 8.00 -7.48
N PRO A 212 -2.36 9.30 -7.66
CA PRO A 212 -1.35 10.02 -6.89
C PRO A 212 -1.60 9.98 -5.37
N ALA A 213 -0.53 10.00 -4.59
CA ALA A 213 -0.60 9.86 -3.14
C ALA A 213 -0.33 11.20 -2.41
N LEU A 214 -1.15 11.52 -1.40
CA LEU A 214 -0.77 12.45 -0.34
C LEU A 214 -0.20 11.61 0.80
N THR A 215 1.10 11.70 1.03
CA THR A 215 1.83 10.78 1.91
C THR A 215 1.73 11.25 3.37
N TRP A 216 1.29 10.36 4.25
CA TRP A 216 1.14 10.61 5.68
C TRP A 216 1.75 9.46 6.49
N PRO A 217 3.07 9.22 6.39
CA PRO A 217 3.72 8.12 7.07
C PRO A 217 3.52 8.21 8.60
N ASN A 218 3.33 7.08 9.25
CA ASN A 218 3.02 6.99 10.67
C ASN A 218 4.10 6.21 11.44
N PHE A 219 4.57 5.08 10.91
CA PHE A 219 5.61 4.24 11.54
C PHE A 219 6.27 3.27 10.53
N ALA A 220 7.27 2.53 11.00
CA ALA A 220 8.02 1.54 10.20
C ALA A 220 8.52 2.13 8.86
N ASP A 221 8.49 1.34 7.80
CA ASP A 221 9.00 1.60 6.46
C ASP A 221 8.13 2.60 5.66
N GLN A 222 7.11 3.19 6.27
CA GLN A 222 6.19 4.13 5.62
C GLN A 222 6.90 5.41 5.16
N PHE A 223 7.93 5.87 5.88
CA PHE A 223 8.73 7.01 5.47
C PHE A 223 9.60 6.70 4.24
N CYS A 224 10.13 5.47 4.15
CA CYS A 224 10.81 5.00 2.94
C CYS A 224 9.85 4.94 1.75
N SER A 225 8.63 4.45 1.98
CA SER A 225 7.57 4.42 0.97
C SER A 225 7.17 5.83 0.51
N GLU A 226 7.12 6.80 1.41
CA GLU A 226 6.94 8.22 1.05
C GLU A 226 8.07 8.71 0.14
N GLN A 227 9.33 8.46 0.47
CA GLN A 227 10.47 8.89 -0.35
C GLN A 227 10.43 8.26 -1.74
N LEU A 228 10.08 6.98 -1.85
CA LEU A 228 9.88 6.35 -3.15
C LEU A 228 8.78 7.06 -3.95
N LEU A 229 7.61 7.28 -3.34
CA LEU A 229 6.46 7.92 -4.01
C LEU A 229 6.75 9.36 -4.45
N VAL A 230 7.43 10.14 -3.63
CA VAL A 230 7.63 11.58 -3.85
C VAL A 230 8.92 11.84 -4.62
N ASP A 231 10.06 11.36 -4.15
CA ASP A 231 11.38 11.77 -4.65
C ASP A 231 11.81 10.95 -5.86
N VAL A 232 11.44 9.67 -5.91
CA VAL A 232 11.85 8.76 -6.99
C VAL A 232 10.80 8.70 -8.10
N LEU A 233 9.56 8.40 -7.74
CA LEU A 233 8.47 8.19 -8.70
C LEU A 233 7.77 9.48 -9.11
N GLY A 234 7.86 10.53 -8.28
CA GLY A 234 7.22 11.82 -8.54
C GLY A 234 5.69 11.74 -8.60
N VAL A 235 5.07 10.79 -7.90
CA VAL A 235 3.61 10.58 -7.85
C VAL A 235 3.00 10.95 -6.50
N GLY A 236 3.80 11.46 -5.58
CA GLY A 236 3.38 11.86 -4.23
C GLY A 236 3.47 13.37 -3.95
N VAL A 237 2.78 13.79 -2.89
CA VAL A 237 2.94 15.08 -2.19
C VAL A 237 3.06 14.77 -0.70
N ARG A 238 3.98 15.41 0.02
CA ARG A 238 4.18 15.20 1.46
C ARG A 238 3.14 15.94 2.29
N SER A 239 2.55 15.26 3.27
CA SER A 239 1.70 15.90 4.29
C SER A 239 2.47 16.84 5.22
N GLY A 240 3.78 16.65 5.36
CA GLY A 240 4.61 17.40 6.31
C GLY A 240 4.84 16.69 7.64
N VAL A 241 4.39 15.44 7.80
CA VAL A 241 4.78 14.60 8.94
C VAL A 241 6.30 14.42 8.95
N LYS A 242 6.92 14.62 10.13
CA LYS A 242 8.38 14.59 10.28
C LYS A 242 8.89 13.41 11.10
N LEU A 243 8.05 12.89 11.99
CA LEU A 243 8.43 11.86 12.94
C LEU A 243 7.39 10.75 12.95
N PRO A 244 7.83 9.48 13.16
CA PRO A 244 6.91 8.43 13.51
C PRO A 244 6.11 8.80 14.77
N VAL A 245 4.86 8.34 14.88
CA VAL A 245 3.97 8.71 16.01
C VAL A 245 4.59 8.40 17.37
N MET A 246 5.34 7.30 17.48
CA MET A 246 6.05 6.89 18.71
C MET A 246 7.21 7.82 19.09
N ASN A 247 7.65 8.70 18.19
CA ASN A 247 8.73 9.66 18.39
C ASN A 247 8.22 11.10 18.54
N VAL A 248 6.91 11.33 18.47
CA VAL A 248 6.33 12.65 18.66
C VAL A 248 6.45 13.05 20.15
N PRO A 249 7.04 14.22 20.47
CA PRO A 249 7.14 14.67 21.85
C PRO A 249 5.75 14.79 22.49
N ALA A 250 5.63 14.44 23.77
CA ALA A 250 4.37 14.48 24.49
C ALA A 250 3.76 15.90 24.50
N GLU A 251 4.62 16.92 24.46
CA GLU A 251 4.28 18.34 24.46
C GLU A 251 3.67 18.81 23.13
N ALA A 252 3.89 18.08 22.03
CA ALA A 252 3.27 18.38 20.74
C ALA A 252 1.79 17.92 20.66
N GLU A 253 1.27 17.34 21.74
CA GLU A 253 -0.09 16.81 21.87
C GLU A 253 -0.50 15.83 20.74
N GLY A 254 0.48 15.27 20.03
CA GLY A 254 0.27 14.39 18.89
C GLY A 254 -0.05 15.08 17.56
N VAL A 255 0.00 16.43 17.48
CA VAL A 255 -0.25 17.17 16.22
C VAL A 255 1.08 17.45 15.51
N GLN A 256 1.22 16.91 14.30
CA GLN A 256 2.38 17.13 13.42
C GLN A 256 2.04 17.96 12.18
N VAL A 257 0.77 17.94 11.75
CA VAL A 257 0.30 18.63 10.56
C VAL A 257 -0.91 19.48 10.93
N THR A 258 -0.83 20.79 10.70
CA THR A 258 -1.93 21.71 11.00
C THR A 258 -3.00 21.65 9.93
N SER A 259 -4.20 22.12 10.24
CA SER A 259 -5.32 22.24 9.29
C SER A 259 -4.98 23.10 8.07
N GLY A 260 -4.20 24.17 8.25
CA GLY A 260 -3.70 24.99 7.14
C GLY A 260 -2.68 24.25 6.27
N ASP A 261 -1.83 23.42 6.86
CA ASP A 261 -0.93 22.55 6.09
C ASP A 261 -1.73 21.51 5.30
N VAL A 262 -2.75 20.89 5.92
CA VAL A 262 -3.66 19.94 5.25
C VAL A 262 -4.34 20.58 4.05
N GLU A 263 -4.95 21.76 4.21
CA GLU A 263 -5.59 22.49 3.11
C GLU A 263 -4.62 22.71 1.94
N LYS A 264 -3.40 23.18 2.25
CA LYS A 264 -2.36 23.44 1.27
C LYS A 264 -1.94 22.19 0.50
N VAL A 265 -1.63 21.09 1.20
CA VAL A 265 -1.13 19.87 0.55
C VAL A 265 -2.22 19.13 -0.21
N VAL A 266 -3.49 19.24 0.23
CA VAL A 266 -4.65 18.76 -0.55
C VAL A 266 -4.79 19.56 -1.84
N ALA A 267 -4.65 20.89 -1.79
CA ALA A 267 -4.70 21.73 -2.98
C ALA A 267 -3.55 21.40 -3.96
N GLU A 268 -2.34 21.15 -3.45
CA GLU A 268 -1.17 20.78 -4.26
C GLU A 268 -1.32 19.39 -4.92
N LEU A 269 -1.81 18.39 -4.18
CA LEU A 269 -2.05 17.06 -4.73
C LEU A 269 -3.12 17.11 -5.84
N MET A 270 -4.23 17.77 -5.52
CA MET A 270 -5.42 17.87 -6.36
C MET A 270 -5.33 19.02 -7.37
N ASP A 271 -4.13 19.54 -7.63
CA ASP A 271 -3.92 20.63 -8.58
C ASP A 271 -4.42 20.25 -9.98
N ASP A 272 -5.22 21.14 -10.58
CA ASP A 272 -5.74 21.01 -11.93
C ASP A 272 -4.77 21.59 -12.98
N GLY A 273 -3.68 22.23 -12.52
CA GLY A 273 -2.61 22.76 -13.33
C GLY A 273 -1.63 21.72 -13.91
N PRO A 274 -0.57 22.21 -14.59
CA PRO A 274 0.40 21.36 -15.28
C PRO A 274 1.13 20.37 -14.37
N GLU A 275 1.42 20.75 -13.13
CA GLU A 275 2.14 19.91 -12.19
C GLU A 275 1.28 18.74 -11.73
N GLY A 276 0.04 19.02 -11.30
CA GLY A 276 -0.93 17.97 -10.96
C GLY A 276 -1.24 17.04 -12.14
N ALA A 277 -1.36 17.58 -13.36
CA ALA A 277 -1.55 16.78 -14.57
C ALA A 277 -0.34 15.87 -14.85
N ALA A 278 0.89 16.36 -14.71
CA ALA A 278 2.10 15.57 -14.87
C ALA A 278 2.20 14.45 -13.82
N ARG A 279 1.82 14.73 -12.56
CA ARG A 279 1.76 13.74 -11.48
C ARG A 279 0.77 12.61 -11.78
N ARG A 280 -0.45 12.96 -12.19
CA ARG A 280 -1.48 11.98 -12.62
C ARG A 280 -1.02 11.17 -13.83
N SER A 281 -0.36 11.79 -14.81
CA SER A 281 0.19 11.09 -15.97
C SER A 281 1.25 10.06 -15.59
N ARG A 282 2.20 10.42 -14.71
CA ARG A 282 3.18 9.48 -14.16
C ARG A 282 2.51 8.31 -13.44
N ALA A 283 1.53 8.60 -12.57
CA ALA A 283 0.79 7.56 -11.85
C ALA A 283 0.09 6.58 -12.81
N LYS A 284 -0.55 7.09 -13.87
CA LYS A 284 -1.19 6.23 -14.90
C LYS A 284 -0.18 5.40 -15.71
N LYS A 285 1.01 5.94 -15.99
CA LYS A 285 2.10 5.18 -16.62
C LYS A 285 2.53 4.01 -15.74
N LEU A 286 2.75 4.27 -14.45
CA LEU A 286 3.14 3.23 -13.49
C LEU A 286 2.05 2.17 -13.31
N ALA A 287 0.77 2.54 -13.37
CA ALA A 287 -0.33 1.59 -13.35
C ALA A 287 -0.30 0.63 -14.56
N ALA A 288 0.00 1.16 -15.75
CA ALA A 288 0.16 0.34 -16.95
C ALA A 288 1.38 -0.60 -16.84
N GLU A 289 2.49 -0.12 -16.29
CA GLU A 289 3.68 -0.95 -16.03
C GLU A 289 3.42 -2.03 -14.97
N ALA A 290 2.65 -1.72 -13.92
CA ALA A 290 2.20 -2.66 -12.90
C ALA A 290 1.36 -3.80 -13.50
N SER A 291 0.42 -3.48 -14.41
CA SER A 291 -0.36 -4.50 -15.14
C SER A 291 0.55 -5.36 -16.02
N ALA A 292 1.39 -4.72 -16.84
CA ALA A 292 2.29 -5.41 -17.76
C ALA A 292 3.31 -6.31 -17.03
N ALA A 293 3.74 -5.95 -15.82
CA ALA A 293 4.65 -6.78 -15.02
C ALA A 293 4.02 -8.13 -14.60
N MET A 294 2.70 -8.15 -14.37
CA MET A 294 1.95 -9.32 -13.92
C MET A 294 1.42 -10.20 -15.05
N GLU A 295 1.32 -9.65 -16.27
CA GLU A 295 0.89 -10.40 -17.48
C GLU A 295 1.94 -11.44 -17.90
N GLU A 296 1.52 -12.44 -18.68
CA GLU A 296 2.41 -13.46 -19.23
C GLU A 296 3.55 -12.81 -20.05
N GLY A 297 4.80 -13.14 -19.71
CA GLY A 297 5.99 -12.48 -20.27
C GLY A 297 6.40 -11.17 -19.59
N GLY A 298 5.62 -10.70 -18.60
CA GLY A 298 5.97 -9.59 -17.73
C GLY A 298 7.10 -9.92 -16.75
N SER A 299 7.73 -8.89 -16.19
CA SER A 299 8.90 -9.07 -15.31
C SER A 299 8.58 -9.86 -14.04
N SER A 300 7.43 -9.62 -13.44
CA SER A 300 7.04 -10.25 -12.18
C SER A 300 6.48 -11.66 -12.41
N TYR A 301 5.83 -11.88 -13.54
CA TYR A 301 5.52 -13.21 -14.04
C TYR A 301 6.80 -14.04 -14.24
N ALA A 302 7.82 -13.49 -14.90
CA ALA A 302 9.09 -14.16 -15.14
C ALA A 302 9.86 -14.45 -13.82
N ASP A 303 9.89 -13.49 -12.89
CA ASP A 303 10.51 -13.69 -11.57
C ASP A 303 9.78 -14.79 -10.76
N LEU A 304 8.45 -14.89 -10.89
CA LEU A 304 7.66 -15.97 -10.29
C LEU A 304 7.99 -17.34 -10.92
N GLU A 305 8.10 -17.43 -12.24
CA GLU A 305 8.50 -18.66 -12.94
C GLU A 305 9.92 -19.11 -12.56
N ASP A 306 10.87 -18.17 -12.50
CA ASP A 306 12.26 -18.48 -12.09
C ASP A 306 12.29 -18.98 -10.64
N MET A 307 11.52 -18.38 -9.74
CA MET A 307 11.43 -18.87 -8.37
C MET A 307 10.86 -20.29 -8.31
N ILE A 308 9.74 -20.56 -8.99
CA ILE A 308 9.12 -21.90 -8.99
C ILE A 308 10.11 -22.95 -9.50
N ARG A 309 10.86 -22.61 -10.56
CA ARG A 309 11.93 -23.45 -11.10
C ARG A 309 13.02 -23.70 -10.06
N HIS A 310 13.53 -22.63 -9.43
CA HIS A 310 14.59 -22.70 -8.45
C HIS A 310 14.22 -23.59 -7.25
N VAL A 311 13.02 -23.40 -6.68
CA VAL A 311 12.52 -24.22 -5.57
C VAL A 311 12.37 -25.69 -5.98
N SER A 312 11.91 -25.94 -7.20
CA SER A 312 11.79 -27.30 -7.74
C SER A 312 13.14 -28.01 -7.88
N GLU A 313 14.18 -27.29 -8.32
CA GLU A 313 15.55 -27.79 -8.45
C GLU A 313 16.20 -28.06 -7.09
N LEU A 314 16.01 -27.16 -6.12
CA LEU A 314 16.47 -27.33 -4.74
C LEU A 314 15.87 -28.57 -4.10
N SER A 315 14.55 -28.78 -4.26
CA SER A 315 13.85 -29.95 -3.74
C SER A 315 14.42 -31.27 -4.28
N ARG A 316 14.72 -31.32 -5.58
CA ARG A 316 15.38 -32.48 -6.19
C ARG A 316 16.79 -32.72 -5.65
N THR A 317 17.58 -31.66 -5.51
CA THR A 317 18.97 -31.76 -5.04
C THR A 317 19.04 -32.27 -3.61
N ARG A 318 18.20 -31.73 -2.72
CA ARG A 318 18.10 -32.18 -1.32
C ARG A 318 17.58 -33.62 -1.22
N SER A 319 16.62 -34.02 -2.06
CA SER A 319 16.12 -35.41 -2.08
C SER A 319 17.21 -36.42 -2.48
N HIS A 320 18.11 -36.03 -3.39
CA HIS A 320 19.25 -36.84 -3.80
C HIS A 320 20.34 -36.90 -2.71
N GLU A 321 20.60 -35.80 -1.99
CA GLU A 321 21.58 -35.76 -0.88
C GLU A 321 21.15 -36.57 0.34
N TYR A 322 19.85 -36.61 0.66
CA TYR A 322 19.33 -37.36 1.83
C TYR A 322 18.93 -38.81 1.53
N GLY A 323 19.15 -39.31 0.31
CA GLY A 323 18.93 -40.72 -0.04
C GLY A 323 17.46 -41.17 -0.01
N TRP A 324 16.51 -40.23 -0.09
CA TRP A 324 15.09 -40.56 -0.26
C TRP A 324 14.81 -40.72 -1.75
N GLY A 325 14.81 -41.96 -2.24
CA GLY A 325 14.41 -42.28 -3.61
C GLY A 325 12.98 -41.79 -3.86
N THR A 326 12.81 -40.75 -4.67
CA THR A 326 11.49 -40.22 -5.02
C THR A 326 11.03 -40.80 -6.37
N SER A 327 9.92 -41.53 -6.33
CA SER A 327 9.08 -41.78 -7.51
C SER A 327 8.56 -40.44 -8.02
N SER A 328 8.96 -40.06 -9.23
CA SER A 328 8.92 -38.71 -9.78
C SER A 328 7.55 -38.30 -10.35
N THR A 329 6.46 -38.42 -9.59
CA THR A 329 5.11 -38.21 -10.16
C THR A 329 4.20 -37.18 -9.47
N SER A 330 4.60 -36.52 -8.36
CA SER A 330 3.63 -35.72 -7.58
C SER A 330 3.71 -34.19 -7.66
N LEU A 331 4.66 -33.59 -8.38
CA LEU A 331 4.73 -32.12 -8.52
C LEU A 331 4.32 -31.59 -9.90
N LEU A 332 4.52 -32.39 -10.96
CA LEU A 332 3.99 -32.06 -12.29
C LEU A 332 2.45 -32.13 -12.34
N SER A 333 1.81 -32.91 -11.47
CA SER A 333 0.34 -32.94 -11.35
C SER A 333 -0.21 -31.66 -10.71
N ALA A 334 0.51 -31.04 -9.77
CA ALA A 334 0.09 -29.79 -9.13
C ALA A 334 0.19 -28.59 -10.10
N ALA A 335 1.18 -28.58 -11.00
CA ALA A 335 1.28 -27.57 -12.05
C ALA A 335 0.17 -27.70 -13.12
N ALA A 336 -0.32 -28.92 -13.36
CA ALA A 336 -1.45 -29.16 -14.27
C ALA A 336 -2.81 -28.74 -13.68
N GLU A 337 -2.96 -28.78 -12.35
CA GLU A 337 -4.16 -28.27 -11.65
C GLU A 337 -4.20 -26.74 -11.56
N LEU A 338 -3.07 -26.05 -11.82
CA LEU A 338 -3.00 -24.58 -11.93
C LEU A 338 -3.18 -24.03 -13.35
N GLY A 339 -3.60 -24.88 -14.30
CA GLY A 339 -4.25 -24.41 -15.53
C GLY A 339 -3.36 -23.66 -16.52
N VAL A 340 -2.15 -24.15 -16.81
CA VAL A 340 -1.41 -23.74 -18.02
C VAL A 340 -1.63 -24.81 -19.10
N GLY A 341 -2.73 -24.68 -19.83
CA GLY A 341 -3.07 -25.59 -20.92
C GLY A 341 -4.47 -25.35 -21.50
N SER A 342 -4.52 -24.65 -22.63
CA SER A 342 -5.71 -24.37 -23.44
C SER A 342 -6.60 -25.61 -23.69
N LYS A 343 -7.88 -25.53 -23.27
CA LYS A 343 -9.09 -25.69 -24.13
C LYS A 343 -10.40 -25.53 -23.34
N SER A 344 -11.24 -24.63 -23.84
CA SER A 344 -12.72 -24.55 -23.75
C SER A 344 -13.47 -25.40 -22.71
N GLY A 345 -14.21 -24.74 -21.82
CA GLY A 345 -15.34 -25.36 -21.12
C GLY A 345 -15.66 -24.72 -19.79
N ALA A 346 -16.73 -23.92 -19.75
CA ALA A 346 -17.26 -23.34 -18.52
C ALA A 346 -17.56 -24.41 -17.45
N LYS A 347 -17.04 -24.21 -16.23
CA LYS A 347 -17.69 -24.65 -15.00
C LYS A 347 -17.16 -23.85 -13.80
N LYS A 348 -18.08 -23.14 -13.13
CA LYS A 348 -17.91 -22.57 -11.79
C LYS A 348 -17.45 -23.65 -10.82
N MET A 349 -16.42 -23.35 -10.04
CA MET A 349 -16.17 -24.00 -8.74
C MET A 349 -16.03 -22.90 -7.69
N GLU A 350 -17.03 -22.82 -6.82
CA GLU A 350 -16.94 -22.15 -5.52
C GLU A 350 -15.96 -22.94 -4.65
N ALA A 351 -15.00 -22.25 -4.03
CA ALA A 351 -14.20 -22.78 -2.96
C ALA A 351 -14.08 -21.71 -1.87
N ASP A 352 -14.96 -21.83 -0.88
CA ASP A 352 -14.81 -21.24 0.45
C ASP A 352 -13.51 -21.77 1.07
N ALA A 353 -12.57 -20.87 1.34
CA ALA A 353 -11.48 -21.12 2.27
C ALA A 353 -11.11 -19.80 2.97
N ALA A 354 -11.87 -19.48 4.01
CA ALA A 354 -11.52 -18.45 4.97
C ALA A 354 -10.27 -18.88 5.75
N LEU A 355 -9.11 -18.32 5.41
CA LEU A 355 -7.93 -18.33 6.27
C LEU A 355 -7.91 -17.01 7.05
N SER A 356 -8.54 -17.05 8.22
CA SER A 356 -8.33 -16.09 9.29
C SER A 356 -6.89 -16.22 9.77
N VAL A 357 -6.10 -15.15 9.64
CA VAL A 357 -4.83 -15.02 10.35
C VAL A 357 -4.94 -13.77 11.21
N HIS A 358 -5.15 -14.00 12.51
CA HIS A 358 -4.92 -13.02 13.54
C HIS A 358 -3.41 -12.84 13.73
N SER A 359 -2.89 -11.65 13.39
CA SER A 359 -1.77 -10.94 14.04
C SER A 359 -1.63 -9.59 13.37
#